data_AF-A0A956YUL9-F1
#
_entry.id   AF-A0A956YUL9-F1
#
_cell.length_a   1.000
_cell.length_b   1.000
_cell.length_c   1.000
_cell.angle_alpha   90.00
_cell.angle_beta   90.00
_cell.angle_gamma   90.00
#
_symmetry.space_group_name_H-M   'P 1'
#
loop_
_entity.id
_entity.type
_entity.pdbx_description
1 polymer ?
#
loop_
_entity_poly.entity_id
_entity_poly.type
_entity_poly.pdbx_seq_one_letter_code
_entity_poly.pdbx_strand_id
1 'polypeptide(L)' 'VMMLEHIGWQEAADLVTHAYERTLQQKIVTYDFARQMDGATEVRTSEFATAIIRNMDA' A
#
# COMPACT_ATOMS: atom_id res chain seq x y z
N VAL A 1 -6.40 3.87 7.52
CA VAL A 1 -6.03 3.34 8.85
C VAL A 1 -6.73 4.05 10.01
N MET A 2 -7.03 5.36 9.90
CA MET A 2 -7.75 6.14 10.92
C MET A 2 -9.00 5.52 11.57
N MET A 3 -9.83 4.79 10.81
CA MET A 3 -10.99 4.11 11.40
C MET A 3 -10.56 2.98 12.34
N LEU A 4 -9.55 2.18 11.95
CA LEU A 4 -8.99 1.10 12.77
C LEU A 4 -8.36 1.66 14.05
N GLU A 5 -7.62 2.77 13.93
CA GLU A 5 -7.06 3.50 15.08
C GLU A 5 -8.18 3.96 16.04
N HIS A 6 -9.26 4.53 15.49
CA HIS A 6 -10.38 5.03 16.30
C HIS A 6 -11.10 3.93 17.09
N ILE A 7 -11.27 2.74 16.52
CA ILE A 7 -11.90 1.59 17.21
C ILE A 7 -10.92 0.78 18.07
N GLY A 8 -9.66 1.23 18.20
CA GLY A 8 -8.64 0.59 19.03
C GLY A 8 -7.94 -0.62 18.40
N TRP A 9 -8.07 -0.82 17.09
CA TRP A 9 -7.44 -1.91 16.36
C TRP A 9 -6.07 -1.49 15.82
N GLN A 10 -5.15 -1.18 16.73
CA GLN A 10 -3.85 -0.62 16.38
C GLN A 10 -2.99 -1.57 15.54
N GLU A 11 -2.95 -2.86 15.89
CA GLU A 11 -2.15 -3.85 15.15
C GLU A 11 -2.55 -3.94 13.67
N ALA A 12 -3.86 -3.90 13.39
CA ALA A 12 -4.38 -3.91 12.03
C ALA A 12 -4.10 -2.59 11.29
N ALA A 13 -4.18 -1.45 12.01
CA ALA A 13 -3.84 -0.15 11.46
C ALA A 13 -2.37 -0.09 11.04
N ASP A 14 -1.47 -0.51 11.93
CA ASP A 14 -0.04 -0.57 11.71
C ASP A 14 0.28 -1.50 10.54
N LEU A 15 -0.30 -2.71 10.51
CA LEU A 15 -0.10 -3.66 9.42
C LEU A 15 -0.41 -3.06 8.05
N VAL A 16 -1.57 -2.39 7.91
CA VAL A 16 -1.96 -1.75 6.64
C VAL A 16 -1.02 -0.60 6.28
N THR A 17 -0.62 0.22 7.25
CA THR A 17 0.32 1.34 7.03
C THR A 17 1.67 0.85 6.52
N HIS A 18 2.27 -0.12 7.21
CA HIS A 18 3.58 -0.66 6.83
C HIS A 18 3.53 -1.36 5.45
N ALA A 19 2.49 -2.15 5.18
CA ALA A 19 2.33 -2.81 3.89
C ALA A 19 2.17 -1.80 2.74
N TYR A 20 1.42 -0.73 2.97
CA TYR A 20 1.28 0.37 2.00
C TYR A 20 2.62 1.07 1.74
N GLU A 21 3.36 1.44 2.78
CA GLU A 21 4.67 2.09 2.66
C GLU A 21 5.68 1.22 1.88
N ARG A 22 5.76 -0.08 2.20
CA ARG A 22 6.62 -1.02 1.45
C ARG A 22 6.23 -1.10 -0.03
N THR A 23 4.95 -1.12 -0.34
CA THR A 23 4.45 -1.17 -1.73
C THR A 23 4.87 0.10 -2.49
N LEU A 24 4.80 1.27 -1.85
CA LEU A 24 5.29 2.52 -2.43
C LEU A 24 6.82 2.52 -2.63
N GLN A 25 7.59 1.99 -1.66
CA GLN A 25 9.06 1.88 -1.77
C GLN A 25 9.48 0.96 -2.93
N GLN A 26 8.71 -0.08 -3.22
CA GLN A 26 8.88 -0.96 -4.39
C GLN A 26 8.48 -0.28 -5.71
N LYS A 27 7.97 0.95 -5.67
CA LYS A 27 7.43 1.71 -6.82
C LYS A 27 6.33 0.96 -7.59
N ILE A 28 5.59 0.07 -6.92
CA ILE A 28 4.40 -0.58 -7.49
C ILE A 28 3.21 0.32 -7.18
N VAL A 29 2.66 1.01 -8.16
CA VAL A 29 1.67 2.07 -7.93
C VAL A 29 0.64 2.17 -9.04
N THR A 30 -0.47 2.83 -8.79
CA THR A 30 -1.45 3.17 -9.85
C THR A 30 -0.97 4.35 -10.70
N TYR A 31 -1.62 4.56 -11.85
CA TYR A 31 -1.31 5.60 -12.83
C TYR A 31 -1.07 7.00 -12.23
N ASP A 32 -1.86 7.40 -11.22
CA ASP A 32 -1.79 8.73 -10.61
C ASP A 32 -0.42 9.04 -10.00
N PHE A 33 0.22 8.03 -9.42
CA PHE A 33 1.59 8.10 -8.88
C PHE A 33 2.63 7.81 -9.96
N ALA A 34 2.39 6.81 -10.82
CA ALA A 34 3.36 6.37 -11.84
C ALA A 34 3.80 7.53 -12.74
N ARG A 35 2.86 8.41 -13.12
CA ARG A 35 3.16 9.60 -13.96
C ARG A 35 4.08 10.64 -13.30
N GLN A 36 4.33 10.54 -12.00
CA GLN A 36 5.22 11.44 -11.23
C GLN A 36 6.49 10.72 -10.73
N MET A 37 6.71 9.45 -11.12
CA MET A 37 7.76 8.61 -10.57
C MET A 37 8.57 7.92 -11.68
N ASP A 38 9.87 8.18 -11.73
CA ASP A 38 10.77 7.45 -12.62
C ASP A 38 10.95 5.99 -12.18
N GLY A 39 10.77 5.06 -13.13
CA GLY A 39 10.92 3.63 -12.90
C GLY A 39 9.79 3.00 -12.07
N ALA A 40 8.60 3.61 -12.05
CA ALA A 40 7.43 3.00 -11.45
C ALA A 40 6.90 1.81 -12.25
N THR A 41 6.42 0.80 -11.54
CA THR A 41 5.59 -0.27 -12.12
C THR A 41 4.13 0.15 -11.98
N GLU A 42 3.55 0.64 -13.07
CA GLU A 42 2.14 1.00 -13.12
C GLU A 42 1.25 -0.26 -13.10
N VAL A 43 0.29 -0.30 -12.18
CA VAL A 43 -0.65 -1.41 -12.01
C VAL A 43 -2.10 -0.92 -11.86
N ARG A 44 -3.07 -1.79 -12.11
CA ARG A 44 -4.49 -1.48 -11.89
C ARG A 44 -4.82 -1.46 -10.39
N THR A 45 -5.96 -0.88 -10.01
CA THR A 45 -6.40 -0.80 -8.61
C THR A 45 -6.43 -2.14 -7.88
N SER A 46 -6.93 -3.20 -8.53
CA SER A 46 -6.98 -4.55 -7.94
C SER A 46 -5.59 -5.17 -7.76
N GLU A 47 -4.67 -4.90 -8.68
CA GLU A 47 -3.29 -5.36 -8.62
C GLU A 47 -2.51 -4.60 -7.53
N PHE A 48 -2.75 -3.30 -7.39
CA PHE A 48 -2.19 -2.50 -6.29
C PHE A 48 -2.66 -3.01 -4.93
N ALA A 49 -3.97 -3.28 -4.78
CA ALA A 49 -4.50 -3.89 -3.56
C ALA A 49 -3.87 -5.26 -3.28
N THR A 50 -3.68 -6.08 -4.32
CA THR A 50 -2.99 -7.38 -4.21
C THR A 50 -1.54 -7.21 -3.76
N ALA A 51 -0.83 -6.20 -4.26
CA ALA A 51 0.54 -5.90 -3.85
C ALA A 51 0.62 -5.48 -2.37
N ILE A 52 -0.31 -4.65 -1.91
CA ILE A 52 -0.41 -4.27 -0.49
C ILE A 52 -0.65 -5.51 0.37
N ILE A 53 -1.62 -6.37 0.00
CA ILE A 53 -1.91 -7.61 0.75
C ILE A 53 -0.67 -8.50 0.85
N ARG A 54 0.06 -8.71 -0.26
CA ARG A 54 1.31 -9.49 -0.26
C ARG A 54 2.37 -8.92 0.68
N ASN A 55 2.41 -7.60 0.86
CA ASN A 55 3.35 -6.93 1.75
C ASN A 55 2.89 -6.90 3.22
N MET A 56 1.72 -7.47 3.58
CA MET A 56 1.30 -7.63 4.98
C MET A 56 2.01 -8.80 5.68
N ASP A 57 2.32 -9.88 4.95
CA ASP A 57 2.94 -11.10 5.50
C ASP A 57 4.49 -11.10 5.45
N ALA A 58 5.09 -10.00 4.99
CA ALA A 58 6.52 -9.88 4.70
C ALA A 58 7.36 -9.31 5.85
#